data_AF-A0A968X8C0-F1
#
_entry.id   AF-A0A968X8C0-F1
#
_cell.length_a   1.000
_cell.length_b   1.000
_cell.length_c   1.000
_cell.angle_alpha   90.00
_cell.angle_beta   90.00
_cell.angle_gamma   90.00
#
_symmetry.space_group_name_H-M   'P 1'
#
loop_
_entity.id
_entity.type
_entity.pdbx_description
1 polymer ?
#
loop_
_entity_poly.entity_id
_entity_poly.type
_entity_poly.pdbx_seq_one_letter_code
_entity_poly.pdbx_strand_id
1 'polypeptide(L)'
;MVAPPEKMGVRAQQSDVDFIEQTTSDKPTFFVHLPRPTTSRAKLTVQNEKRTEQLDLVTFDLDAKSGIVAIPMSSQGKSLEVGQKYLWQMAIYCDSSAQTASVTLSGWVERVTTPTPPQDLQERVSFYAENGIWQDAMGSLVQLRQQGGETDWAKDWTELMDTAALSQFRNADLVQVVAAS
;
A
#
# COMPACT_ATOMS: atom_id res chain seq x y z
N MET A 1 1.75 4.25 -0.77
CA MET A 1 2.90 4.94 -1.42
C MET A 1 2.90 6.38 -0.90
N VAL A 2 4.01 6.93 -0.39
CA VAL A 2 3.97 8.35 0.06
C VAL A 2 3.77 9.23 -1.18
N ALA A 3 2.84 10.18 -1.08
CA ALA A 3 2.26 11.00 -2.15
C ALA A 3 3.28 11.68 -3.10
N PRO A 4 2.83 12.13 -4.30
CA PRO A 4 3.70 12.75 -5.31
C PRO A 4 4.46 13.98 -4.80
N PRO A 5 5.62 14.33 -5.42
CA PRO A 5 6.63 15.22 -4.82
C PRO A 5 6.30 16.71 -4.71
N GLU A 6 5.09 17.17 -5.02
CA GLU A 6 4.82 18.60 -5.13
C GLU A 6 4.60 19.34 -3.79
N LYS A 7 4.75 18.66 -2.64
CA LYS A 7 4.69 19.27 -1.30
C LYS A 7 5.83 18.87 -0.36
N MET A 8 7.05 18.69 -0.86
CA MET A 8 8.22 18.50 0.03
C MET A 8 8.87 19.83 0.42
N GLY A 9 8.17 20.59 1.26
CA GLY A 9 8.75 21.67 2.06
C GLY A 9 9.07 21.15 3.47
N VAL A 10 10.33 21.24 3.88
CA VAL A 10 10.83 20.82 5.19
C VAL A 10 10.19 21.64 6.32
N ARG A 11 9.59 21.00 7.33
CA ARG A 11 9.99 20.97 8.77
C ARG A 11 8.86 20.40 9.66
N ALA A 12 9.27 19.83 10.79
CA ALA A 12 8.44 19.19 11.81
C ALA A 12 7.29 20.05 12.39
N GLN A 13 6.25 19.31 12.82
CA GLN A 13 5.05 19.70 13.57
C GLN A 13 3.96 20.46 12.80
N GLN A 14 2.74 19.89 12.92
CA GLN A 14 1.42 20.51 12.82
C GLN A 14 0.62 20.21 11.53
N SER A 15 -0.31 19.26 11.69
CA SER A 15 -1.56 19.03 10.94
C SER A 15 -1.52 19.14 9.41
N ASP A 16 -1.48 18.02 8.69
CA ASP A 16 -1.97 17.98 7.30
C ASP A 16 -2.34 16.55 6.88
N VAL A 17 -3.64 16.30 6.69
CA VAL A 17 -4.12 15.17 5.88
C VAL A 17 -3.92 15.59 4.43
N ASP A 18 -2.68 15.60 3.95
CA ASP A 18 -2.39 16.13 2.61
C ASP A 18 -2.86 15.19 1.49
N PHE A 19 -3.08 13.90 1.80
CA PHE A 19 -3.55 12.91 0.84
C PHE A 19 -4.24 11.74 1.54
N ILE A 20 -5.41 11.34 1.03
CA ILE A 20 -6.14 10.15 1.46
C ILE A 20 -6.18 9.20 0.26
N GLU A 21 -5.53 8.06 0.37
CA GLU A 21 -5.62 6.99 -0.63
C GLU A 21 -7.08 6.48 -0.66
N GLN A 22 -7.60 6.16 -1.83
CA GLN A 22 -8.92 5.55 -1.97
C GLN A 22 -8.78 4.06 -2.27
N THR A 23 -9.70 3.27 -1.72
CA THR A 23 -9.87 1.85 -2.02
C THR A 23 -11.34 1.50 -2.10
N THR A 24 -11.70 0.52 -2.90
CA THR A 24 -13.06 -0.05 -2.94
C THR A 24 -13.13 -1.35 -2.15
N SER A 25 -11.96 -1.94 -1.89
CA SER A 25 -11.79 -3.16 -1.09
C SER A 25 -12.16 -2.94 0.37
N ASP A 26 -12.85 -3.91 0.94
CA ASP A 26 -13.09 -3.96 2.38
C ASP A 26 -11.86 -4.47 3.15
N LYS A 27 -10.93 -5.13 2.45
CA LYS A 27 -9.64 -5.61 2.94
C LYS A 27 -8.55 -5.24 1.93
N PRO A 28 -8.12 -3.97 1.88
CA PRO A 28 -7.08 -3.53 0.96
C PRO A 28 -5.74 -4.24 1.18
N THR A 29 -4.90 -4.16 0.16
CA THR A 29 -3.46 -4.43 0.25
C THR A 29 -2.72 -3.12 0.28
N PHE A 30 -1.81 -2.94 1.25
CA PHE A 30 -1.00 -1.74 1.38
C PHE A 30 0.34 -1.91 0.68
N PHE A 31 0.78 -0.86 -0.02
CA PHE A 31 2.02 -0.86 -0.80
C PHE A 31 3.03 0.13 -0.23
N VAL A 32 4.20 -0.39 0.15
CA VAL A 32 5.29 0.38 0.75
C VAL A 32 6.58 0.20 -0.04
N HIS A 33 7.23 1.30 -0.37
CA HIS A 33 8.55 1.29 -1.00
C HIS A 33 9.67 1.28 0.06
N LEU A 34 10.55 0.27 -0.02
CA LEU A 34 11.77 0.17 0.75
C LEU A 34 12.95 0.73 -0.07
N PRO A 35 13.56 1.85 0.34
CA PRO A 35 14.63 2.48 -0.43
C PRO A 35 15.97 1.74 -0.33
N ARG A 36 16.10 0.77 0.60
CA ARG A 36 17.31 -0.02 0.82
C ARG A 36 16.92 -1.44 1.27
N PRO A 37 17.77 -2.45 1.00
CA PRO A 37 17.57 -3.79 1.54
C PRO A 37 17.51 -3.79 3.06
N THR A 38 16.69 -4.66 3.64
CA THR A 38 16.58 -4.79 5.09
C THR A 38 16.21 -6.22 5.48
N THR A 39 16.75 -6.67 6.61
CA THR A 39 16.32 -7.88 7.30
C THR A 39 15.82 -7.46 8.67
N SER A 40 14.50 -7.42 8.85
CA SER A 40 13.89 -6.76 10.00
C SER A 40 12.49 -7.29 10.27
N ARG A 41 12.06 -7.25 11.53
CA ARG A 41 10.66 -7.47 11.84
C ARG A 41 9.87 -6.20 11.50
N ALA A 42 8.70 -6.35 10.90
CA ALA A 42 7.78 -5.26 10.63
C ALA A 42 6.39 -5.56 11.17
N LYS A 43 5.64 -4.49 11.44
CA LYS A 43 4.23 -4.52 11.84
C LYS A 43 3.45 -3.53 11.02
N LEU A 44 2.34 -3.95 10.45
CA LEU A 44 1.32 -3.07 9.88
C LEU A 44 0.12 -3.03 10.84
N THR A 45 -0.32 -1.84 11.23
CA THR A 45 -1.54 -1.63 12.00
C THR A 45 -2.51 -0.78 11.20
N VAL A 46 -3.80 -1.14 11.25
CA VAL A 46 -4.90 -0.33 10.69
C VAL A 46 -5.82 0.08 11.82
N GLN A 47 -6.13 1.38 11.90
CA GLN A 47 -6.97 1.96 12.94
C GLN A 47 -8.06 2.84 12.35
N ASN A 48 -9.16 3.00 13.08
CA ASN A 48 -10.20 3.95 12.71
C ASN A 48 -9.67 5.41 12.76
N GLU A 49 -10.40 6.33 12.16
CA GLU A 49 -10.01 7.75 12.08
C GLU A 49 -9.67 8.38 13.43
N LYS A 50 -10.39 7.97 14.49
CA LYS A 50 -10.19 8.48 15.86
C LYS A 50 -9.05 7.80 16.61
N ARG A 51 -8.41 6.78 16.03
CA ARG A 51 -7.36 5.95 16.65
C ARG A 51 -7.80 5.28 17.96
N THR A 52 -9.10 5.05 18.12
CA THR A 52 -9.68 4.41 19.31
C THR A 52 -9.89 2.91 19.12
N GLU A 53 -9.85 2.44 17.88
CA GLU A 53 -10.07 1.05 17.53
C GLU A 53 -9.01 0.59 16.53
N GLN A 54 -8.38 -0.54 16.82
CA GLN A 54 -7.53 -1.26 15.88
C GLN A 54 -8.38 -2.25 15.10
N LEU A 55 -8.39 -2.10 13.77
CA LEU A 55 -9.08 -2.99 12.85
C LEU A 55 -8.21 -4.18 12.45
N ASP A 56 -6.90 -3.97 12.36
CA ASP A 56 -5.98 -5.01 11.93
C ASP A 56 -4.56 -4.81 12.50
N LEU A 57 -3.85 -5.92 12.65
CA LEU A 57 -2.43 -5.99 13.00
C LEU A 57 -1.79 -7.18 12.28
N VAL A 58 -0.91 -6.89 11.34
CA VAL A 58 -0.12 -7.87 10.62
C VAL A 58 1.33 -7.75 11.06
N THR A 59 1.91 -8.84 11.57
CA THR A 59 3.36 -8.91 11.90
C THR A 59 4.04 -9.86 10.94
N PHE A 60 5.15 -9.43 10.37
CA PHE A 60 5.88 -10.19 9.35
C PHE A 60 7.36 -9.85 9.38
N ASP A 61 8.17 -10.76 8.85
CA ASP A 61 9.60 -10.50 8.63
C ASP A 61 9.80 -9.94 7.22
N LEU A 62 10.58 -8.88 7.15
CA LEU A 62 11.14 -8.36 5.91
C LEU A 62 12.45 -9.08 5.66
N ASP A 63 12.55 -9.74 4.52
CA ASP A 63 13.80 -10.20 3.93
C ASP A 63 13.82 -9.75 2.47
N ALA A 64 13.88 -8.43 2.30
CA ALA A 64 13.58 -7.78 1.04
C ALA A 64 14.76 -6.95 0.54
N LYS A 65 14.95 -6.96 -0.78
CA LYS A 65 15.78 -5.98 -1.49
C LYS A 65 15.10 -4.60 -1.45
N SER A 66 15.76 -3.58 -1.99
CA SER A 66 15.07 -2.31 -2.27
C SER A 66 13.97 -2.55 -3.31
N GLY A 67 12.77 -2.04 -3.07
CA GLY A 67 11.60 -2.25 -3.93
C GLY A 67 10.29 -2.09 -3.18
N ILE A 68 9.20 -2.60 -3.78
CA ILE A 68 7.85 -2.54 -3.24
C ILE A 68 7.52 -3.80 -2.44
N VAL A 69 6.94 -3.60 -1.26
CA VAL A 69 6.35 -4.66 -0.43
C VAL A 69 4.83 -4.49 -0.47
N ALA A 70 4.13 -5.57 -0.82
CA ALA A 70 2.67 -5.65 -0.78
C ALA A 70 2.23 -6.35 0.51
N ILE A 71 1.38 -5.70 1.29
CA ILE A 71 0.97 -6.12 2.63
C ILE A 71 -0.56 -6.21 2.69
N PRO A 72 -1.16 -7.39 2.45
CA PRO A 72 -2.61 -7.54 2.56
C PRO A 72 -3.06 -7.38 4.00
N MET A 73 -4.26 -6.82 4.20
CA MET A 73 -4.94 -6.95 5.49
C MET A 73 -5.18 -8.43 5.84
N SER A 74 -5.13 -8.75 7.13
CA SER A 74 -5.38 -10.12 7.61
C SER A 74 -6.80 -10.58 7.28
N SER A 75 -6.92 -11.88 7.06
CA SER A 75 -8.21 -12.56 6.95
C SER A 75 -9.06 -12.39 8.21
N GLN A 76 -8.44 -12.20 9.38
CA GLN A 76 -9.09 -12.00 10.67
C GLN A 76 -9.31 -10.52 11.02
N GLY A 77 -8.68 -9.60 10.27
CA GLY A 77 -8.88 -8.15 10.43
C GLY A 77 -10.32 -7.74 10.13
N LYS A 78 -10.78 -6.66 10.78
CA LYS A 78 -12.12 -6.10 10.54
C LYS A 78 -12.17 -5.43 9.17
N SER A 79 -13.25 -5.69 8.43
CA SER A 79 -13.48 -5.05 7.13
C SER A 79 -13.65 -3.54 7.28
N LEU A 80 -13.09 -2.79 6.34
CA LEU A 80 -13.27 -1.34 6.22
C LEU A 80 -14.70 -1.04 5.76
N GLU A 81 -15.30 0.02 6.26
CA GLU A 81 -16.65 0.46 5.92
C GLU A 81 -16.62 1.59 4.89
N VAL A 82 -17.58 1.57 3.96
CA VAL A 82 -17.70 2.59 2.91
C VAL A 82 -17.94 3.97 3.54
N GLY A 83 -17.23 4.98 3.04
CA GLY A 83 -17.27 6.36 3.51
C GLY A 83 -16.50 6.60 4.80
N GLN A 84 -15.78 5.60 5.33
CA GLN A 84 -14.96 5.72 6.53
C GLN A 84 -13.47 5.83 6.17
N LYS A 85 -12.77 6.62 6.98
CA LYS A 85 -11.33 6.85 6.89
C LYS A 85 -10.58 6.04 7.94
N TYR A 86 -9.43 5.55 7.54
CA TYR A 86 -8.58 4.70 8.36
C TYR A 86 -7.14 5.16 8.26
N LEU A 87 -6.44 5.08 9.39
CA LEU A 87 -5.01 5.28 9.44
C LEU A 87 -4.34 3.90 9.37
N TRP A 88 -3.46 3.73 8.39
CA TRP A 88 -2.52 2.62 8.40
C TRP A 88 -1.13 3.11 8.84
N GLN A 89 -0.41 2.26 9.55
CA GLN A 89 0.96 2.53 9.99
C GLN A 89 1.81 1.27 9.85
N MET A 90 2.97 1.39 9.21
CA MET A 90 4.00 0.36 9.16
C MET A 90 5.17 0.76 10.05
N ALA A 91 5.47 -0.06 11.05
CA ALA A 91 6.62 0.06 11.93
C ALA A 91 7.67 -1.01 11.59
N ILE A 92 8.91 -0.60 11.39
CA ILE A 92 10.06 -1.48 11.07
C ILE A 92 11.06 -1.45 12.22
N TYR A 93 11.45 -2.63 12.69
CA TYR A 93 12.38 -2.84 13.79
C TYR A 93 13.70 -3.39 13.24
N CYS A 94 14.62 -2.48 12.91
CA CYS A 94 15.91 -2.84 12.30
C CYS A 94 16.77 -3.70 13.24
N ASP A 95 16.65 -3.47 14.55
CA ASP A 95 17.07 -4.40 15.59
C ASP A 95 15.83 -5.18 16.04
N SER A 96 15.84 -6.50 15.82
CA SER A 96 14.71 -7.37 16.15
C SER A 96 14.46 -7.51 17.66
N SER A 97 15.43 -7.13 18.48
CA SER A 97 15.33 -7.08 19.95
C SER A 97 14.83 -5.72 20.47
N ALA A 98 14.76 -4.70 19.62
CA ALA A 98 14.32 -3.38 20.01
C ALA A 98 12.82 -3.33 20.34
N GLN A 99 12.49 -2.59 21.41
CA GLN A 99 11.09 -2.35 21.79
C GLN A 99 10.46 -1.20 20.99
N THR A 100 11.28 -0.32 20.41
CA THR A 100 10.86 0.83 19.62
C THR A 100 11.18 0.61 18.14
N ALA A 101 10.27 1.06 17.27
CA ALA A 101 10.48 1.00 15.84
C ALA A 101 11.58 1.98 15.43
N SER A 102 12.46 1.54 14.52
CA SER A 102 13.51 2.39 13.93
C SER A 102 12.95 3.30 12.85
N VAL A 103 11.94 2.82 12.12
CA VAL A 103 11.26 3.55 11.05
C VAL A 103 9.76 3.36 11.20
N THR A 104 9.00 4.45 11.05
CA THR A 104 7.55 4.42 11.02
C THR A 104 7.06 5.15 9.77
N LEU A 105 6.22 4.49 8.99
CA LEU A 105 5.53 5.02 7.82
C LEU A 105 4.04 4.98 8.10
N SER A 106 3.28 5.96 7.60
CA SER A 106 1.84 5.99 7.79
C SER A 106 1.15 6.68 6.63
N GLY A 107 -0.13 6.36 6.44
CA GLY A 107 -0.99 7.01 5.47
C GLY A 107 -2.45 6.87 5.85
N TRP A 108 -3.28 7.61 5.13
CA TRP A 108 -4.73 7.57 5.25
C TRP A 108 -5.31 6.79 4.08
N VAL A 109 -6.30 5.95 4.37
CA VAL A 109 -7.11 5.28 3.35
C VAL A 109 -8.59 5.50 3.63
N GLU A 110 -9.37 5.80 2.60
CA GLU A 110 -10.82 5.86 2.65
C GLU A 110 -11.41 4.76 1.78
N ARG A 111 -12.37 4.01 2.32
CA ARG A 111 -13.11 3.06 1.50
C ARG A 111 -14.23 3.79 0.76
N VAL A 112 -14.21 3.78 -0.56
CA VAL A 112 -15.18 4.44 -1.43
C VAL A 112 -16.00 3.43 -2.23
N THR A 113 -17.09 3.90 -2.85
CA THR A 113 -17.82 3.15 -3.86
C THR A 113 -17.25 3.44 -5.25
N THR A 114 -17.47 2.51 -6.19
CA THR A 114 -17.10 2.64 -7.60
C THR A 114 -18.17 1.97 -8.47
N PRO A 115 -18.30 2.32 -9.77
CA PRO A 115 -18.92 1.41 -10.72
C PRO A 115 -18.28 0.02 -10.67
N THR A 116 -19.05 -1.01 -11.00
CA THR A 116 -18.56 -2.40 -10.96
C THR A 116 -17.28 -2.53 -11.81
N PRO A 117 -16.15 -2.93 -11.21
CA PRO A 117 -14.91 -3.10 -11.95
C PRO A 117 -15.00 -4.29 -12.93
N PRO A 118 -14.23 -4.28 -14.03
CA PRO A 118 -14.14 -5.40 -14.96
C PRO A 118 -13.74 -6.72 -14.29
N GLN A 119 -14.18 -7.85 -14.84
CA GLN A 119 -13.77 -9.17 -14.36
C GLN A 119 -12.33 -9.51 -14.73
N ASP A 120 -11.91 -9.09 -15.93
CA ASP A 120 -10.53 -9.22 -16.39
C ASP A 120 -9.58 -8.36 -15.54
N LEU A 121 -8.44 -8.92 -15.14
CA LEU A 121 -7.51 -8.25 -14.24
C LEU A 121 -6.72 -7.14 -14.92
N GLN A 122 -6.38 -7.28 -16.21
CA GLN A 122 -5.66 -6.24 -16.96
C GLN A 122 -6.56 -5.01 -17.15
N GLU A 123 -7.81 -5.25 -17.55
CA GLU A 123 -8.82 -4.20 -17.66
C GLU A 123 -9.09 -3.54 -16.30
N ARG A 124 -9.11 -4.32 -15.22
CA ARG A 124 -9.32 -3.80 -13.86
C ARG A 124 -8.20 -2.87 -13.39
N VAL A 125 -6.94 -3.14 -13.76
CA VAL A 125 -5.81 -2.23 -13.45
C VAL A 125 -6.08 -0.85 -14.06
N SER A 126 -6.40 -0.81 -15.36
CA SER A 126 -6.67 0.43 -16.09
C SER A 126 -7.90 1.15 -15.55
N PHE A 127 -8.97 0.40 -15.28
CA PHE A 127 -10.21 0.92 -14.69
C PHE A 127 -9.94 1.68 -13.39
N TYR A 128 -9.22 1.08 -12.44
CA TYR A 128 -8.93 1.73 -11.17
C TYR A 128 -7.97 2.90 -11.31
N ALA A 129 -6.96 2.80 -12.19
CA ALA A 129 -6.02 3.87 -12.48
C ALA A 129 -6.73 5.12 -13.02
N GLU A 130 -7.63 4.95 -14.00
CA GLU A 130 -8.41 6.02 -14.61
C GLU A 130 -9.38 6.69 -13.62
N ASN A 131 -9.86 5.93 -12.62
CA ASN A 131 -10.71 6.44 -11.54
C ASN A 131 -9.90 7.00 -10.35
N GLY A 132 -8.57 7.03 -10.41
CA GLY A 132 -7.71 7.53 -9.32
C GLY A 132 -7.66 6.63 -8.08
N ILE A 133 -8.13 5.38 -8.17
CA ILE A 133 -8.16 4.41 -7.06
C ILE A 133 -6.87 3.58 -7.08
N TRP A 134 -5.75 4.26 -6.84
CA TRP A 134 -4.40 3.71 -7.06
C TRP A 134 -4.09 2.47 -6.22
N GLN A 135 -4.62 2.39 -5.00
CA GLN A 135 -4.44 1.22 -4.15
C GLN A 135 -4.96 -0.05 -4.82
N ASP A 136 -6.13 0.05 -5.45
CA ASP A 136 -6.80 -1.09 -6.08
C ASP A 136 -6.21 -1.40 -7.46
N ALA A 137 -5.71 -0.37 -8.17
CA ALA A 137 -4.94 -0.56 -9.39
C ALA A 137 -3.66 -1.38 -9.14
N MET A 138 -2.88 -1.00 -8.12
CA MET A 138 -1.69 -1.75 -7.69
C MET A 138 -2.05 -3.16 -7.20
N GLY A 139 -3.13 -3.29 -6.42
CA GLY A 139 -3.68 -4.59 -6.00
C GLY A 139 -3.95 -5.52 -7.17
N SER A 140 -4.63 -5.00 -8.19
CA SER A 140 -4.98 -5.77 -9.39
C SER A 140 -3.75 -6.19 -10.18
N LEU A 141 -2.73 -5.31 -10.30
CA LEU A 141 -1.49 -5.62 -11.01
C LEU A 141 -0.66 -6.68 -10.28
N VAL A 142 -0.56 -6.59 -8.95
CA VAL A 142 0.11 -7.63 -8.14
C VAL A 142 -0.63 -8.97 -8.25
N GLN A 143 -1.96 -8.95 -8.21
CA GLN A 143 -2.77 -10.15 -8.39
C GLN A 143 -2.52 -10.80 -9.77
N LEU A 144 -2.47 -9.99 -10.82
CA LEU A 144 -2.21 -10.45 -12.18
C LEU A 144 -0.82 -11.13 -12.30
N ARG A 145 0.22 -10.53 -11.69
CA ARG A 145 1.55 -11.15 -11.60
C ARG A 145 1.53 -12.48 -10.85
N GLN A 146 0.82 -12.56 -9.73
CA GLN A 146 0.75 -13.78 -8.91
C GLN A 146 0.00 -14.93 -9.59
N GLN A 147 -0.97 -14.63 -10.45
CA GLN A 147 -1.75 -15.64 -11.18
C GLN A 147 -1.02 -16.19 -12.40
N GLY A 148 0.22 -15.75 -12.67
CA GLY A 148 1.00 -16.22 -13.81
C GLY A 148 0.44 -15.72 -15.15
N GLY A 149 -0.27 -14.59 -15.15
CA GLY A 149 -0.68 -13.94 -16.40
C GLY A 149 0.54 -13.58 -17.25
N GLU A 150 0.38 -13.56 -18.57
CA GLU A 150 1.37 -13.02 -19.52
C GLU A 150 1.51 -11.50 -19.31
N THR A 151 2.18 -11.12 -18.23
CA THR A 151 2.47 -9.72 -17.90
C THR A 151 3.93 -9.45 -18.15
N ASP A 152 4.20 -8.44 -18.95
CA ASP A 152 5.49 -7.78 -18.93
C ASP A 152 5.48 -6.85 -17.72
N TRP A 153 5.76 -7.40 -16.54
CA TRP A 153 5.71 -6.66 -15.28
C TRP A 153 6.44 -5.32 -15.35
N ALA A 154 7.61 -5.28 -15.98
CA ALA A 154 8.39 -4.04 -16.09
C ALA A 154 7.63 -2.99 -16.90
N LYS A 155 7.00 -3.39 -18.00
CA LYS A 155 6.16 -2.53 -18.81
C LYS A 155 4.89 -2.10 -18.07
N ASP A 156 4.09 -3.04 -17.59
CA ASP A 156 2.80 -2.77 -16.93
C ASP A 156 2.99 -1.91 -15.67
N TRP A 157 4.05 -2.19 -14.90
CA TRP A 157 4.43 -1.36 -13.74
C TRP A 157 4.81 0.05 -14.16
N THR A 158 5.63 0.19 -15.20
CA THR A 158 6.04 1.51 -15.72
C THR A 158 4.83 2.31 -16.19
N GLU A 159 3.94 1.71 -16.98
CA GLU A 159 2.71 2.35 -17.46
C GLU A 159 1.80 2.78 -16.31
N LEU A 160 1.64 1.94 -15.28
CA LEU A 160 0.86 2.27 -14.10
C LEU A 160 1.47 3.46 -13.33
N MET A 161 2.78 3.43 -13.09
CA MET A 161 3.48 4.52 -12.40
C MET A 161 3.41 5.84 -13.18
N ASP A 162 3.33 5.78 -14.50
CA ASP A 162 3.25 6.97 -15.37
C ASP A 162 1.90 7.62 -15.31
N THR A 163 0.86 6.81 -15.42
CA THR A 163 -0.53 7.25 -15.31
C THR A 163 -0.78 7.87 -13.92
N ALA A 164 -0.10 7.34 -12.89
CA ALA A 164 -0.20 7.83 -11.52
C ALA A 164 0.65 9.08 -11.22
N ALA A 165 1.40 9.62 -12.19
CA ALA A 165 2.41 10.66 -11.96
C ALA A 165 3.44 10.30 -10.87
N LEU A 166 3.74 9.00 -10.74
CA LEU A 166 4.61 8.38 -9.74
C LEU A 166 5.85 7.78 -10.41
N SER A 167 6.29 8.42 -11.50
CA SER A 167 7.41 8.01 -12.35
C SER A 167 8.72 7.75 -11.59
N GLN A 168 8.90 8.34 -10.40
CA GLN A 168 10.05 8.04 -9.55
C GLN A 168 10.14 6.57 -9.10
N PHE A 169 9.04 5.81 -9.19
CA PHE A 169 8.97 4.41 -8.78
C PHE A 169 9.00 3.41 -9.96
N ARG A 170 9.20 3.85 -11.21
CA ARG A 170 9.23 2.96 -12.41
C ARG A 170 10.24 1.81 -12.29
N ASN A 171 11.36 2.04 -11.61
CA ASN A 171 12.43 1.05 -11.45
C ASN A 171 12.29 0.19 -10.17
N ALA A 172 11.24 0.42 -9.37
CA ALA A 172 11.00 -0.37 -8.18
C ALA A 172 10.33 -1.70 -8.58
N ASP A 173 10.95 -2.82 -8.21
CA ASP A 173 10.34 -4.14 -8.39
C ASP A 173 9.47 -4.52 -7.18
N LEU A 174 8.48 -5.38 -7.38
CA LEU A 174 7.79 -6.04 -6.28
C LEU A 174 8.73 -7.09 -5.69
N VAL A 175 9.24 -6.82 -4.49
CA VAL A 175 10.27 -7.63 -3.84
C VAL A 175 9.70 -8.62 -2.83
N GLN A 176 8.50 -8.36 -2.31
CA GLN A 176 7.84 -9.24 -1.35
C GLN A 176 6.33 -9.02 -1.37
N VAL A 177 5.58 -10.13 -1.33
CA VAL A 177 4.16 -10.13 -0.98
C VAL A 177 4.01 -10.85 0.36
N VAL A 178 3.56 -10.13 1.38
CA VAL A 178 3.34 -10.69 2.71
C VAL A 178 2.16 -11.67 2.63
N ALA A 179 2.32 -12.86 3.21
CA ALA A 179 1.23 -13.81 3.28
C ALA A 179 0.09 -13.26 4.15
N ALA A 180 -1.14 -13.31 3.66
CA ALA A 180 -2.31 -12.99 4.46
C ALA A 180 -2.45 -14.06 5.57
N SER A 181 -2.34 -13.63 6.83
CA SER A 181 -2.58 -14.46 8.01
C SER A 181 -4.02 -14.41 8.51
#